data_AF-W1XCM4-F1
#
_entry.id   AF-W1XCM4-F1
#
_cell.length_a   1.000
_cell.length_b   1.000
_cell.length_c   1.000
_cell.angle_alpha   90.00
_cell.angle_beta   90.00
_cell.angle_gamma   90.00
#
_symmetry.space_group_name_H-M   'P 1'
#
loop_
_entity.id
_entity.type
_entity.pdbx_description
1 polymer ?
#
loop_
_entity_poly.entity_id
_entity_poly.type
_entity_poly.pdbx_seq_one_letter_code
_entity_poly.pdbx_strand_id
1 'polypeptide(L)'
;MEISFTRVALLAAALFFVGCDQKPQPAKTHATEVTVLEGKTMGTFWRASIPGIDAKRSAELKEKIQTQLDADDQLLSTYKKDSALMRFNDSQSLSPWPVSEAMADIVTTSLRIGAKTDGAMDITVGPLVNLWGFGPEQQPVQIPSQEQIDAMKAKTGLQHLTVINQSHHQYLQKDLPDLYVDLSTVGEGYAADHLARLMEQEGISRYLVSVGGALNSRGMNGAGQPWRVAIQKPT
;
A
#
# COMPACT_ATOMS: atom_id res chain seq x y z
N MET A 1 -83.48 -21.49 -1.29
CA MET A 1 -82.44 -22.41 -1.82
C MET A 1 -81.43 -21.58 -2.63
N GLU A 2 -80.72 -20.64 -2.01
CA GLU A 2 -79.79 -19.74 -2.74
C GLU A 2 -78.51 -19.38 -1.97
N ILE A 3 -78.44 -19.67 -0.66
CA ILE A 3 -77.33 -19.23 0.21
C ILE A 3 -76.13 -20.21 0.17
N SER A 4 -76.30 -21.40 -0.41
CA SER A 4 -75.25 -22.44 -0.42
C SER A 4 -74.25 -22.28 -1.58
N PHE A 5 -74.65 -21.72 -2.73
CA PHE A 5 -73.79 -21.63 -3.92
C PHE A 5 -72.79 -20.48 -3.84
N THR A 6 -73.20 -19.34 -3.27
CA THR A 6 -72.34 -18.16 -3.10
C THR A 6 -71.19 -18.40 -2.12
N ARG A 7 -71.39 -19.22 -1.08
CA ARG A 7 -70.33 -19.56 -0.12
C ARG A 7 -69.27 -20.51 -0.70
N VAL A 8 -69.68 -21.43 -1.58
CA VAL A 8 -68.75 -22.35 -2.27
C VAL A 8 -67.96 -21.61 -3.36
N ALA A 9 -68.58 -20.67 -4.08
CA ALA A 9 -67.91 -19.83 -5.06
C ALA A 9 -66.86 -18.90 -4.42
N LEU A 10 -67.15 -18.34 -3.25
CA LEU A 10 -66.20 -17.51 -2.49
C LEU A 10 -65.02 -18.31 -1.91
N LEU A 11 -65.22 -19.58 -1.51
CA LEU A 11 -64.11 -20.44 -1.10
C LEU A 11 -63.23 -20.88 -2.27
N ALA A 12 -63.82 -21.14 -3.44
CA ALA A 12 -63.06 -21.50 -4.64
C ALA A 12 -62.23 -20.33 -5.18
N ALA A 13 -62.73 -19.09 -5.09
CA ALA A 13 -62.00 -17.89 -5.50
C ALA A 13 -60.81 -17.57 -4.56
N ALA A 14 -60.89 -17.94 -3.27
CA ALA A 14 -59.80 -17.73 -2.31
C ALA A 14 -58.61 -18.70 -2.52
N LEU A 15 -58.84 -19.86 -3.14
CA LEU A 15 -57.80 -20.86 -3.43
C LEU A 15 -56.95 -20.52 -4.67
N PHE A 16 -57.42 -19.63 -5.56
CA PHE A 16 -56.64 -19.18 -6.73
C PHE A 16 -55.62 -18.07 -6.42
N PHE A 17 -55.66 -17.49 -5.22
CA PHE A 17 -54.71 -16.44 -4.79
C PHE A 17 -53.59 -16.94 -3.87
N VAL A 18 -53.39 -18.25 -3.75
CA VAL A 18 -52.16 -18.80 -3.15
C VAL A 18 -51.07 -18.82 -4.21
N GLY A 19 -50.70 -17.62 -4.68
CA GLY A 19 -49.46 -17.43 -5.41
C GLY A 19 -48.31 -17.69 -4.45
N CYS A 20 -47.45 -18.65 -4.79
CA CYS A 20 -46.22 -18.89 -4.06
C CYS A 20 -45.38 -17.61 -4.07
N ASP A 21 -45.43 -16.84 -2.99
CA ASP A 21 -44.48 -15.78 -2.66
C ASP A 21 -43.15 -16.42 -2.23
N GLN A 22 -42.54 -17.18 -3.13
CA GLN A 22 -41.12 -17.50 -3.00
C GLN A 22 -40.37 -16.25 -3.42
N LYS A 23 -40.07 -15.39 -2.44
CA LYS A 23 -38.99 -14.41 -2.56
C LYS A 23 -37.83 -15.12 -3.27
N PRO A 24 -37.26 -14.55 -4.35
CA PRO A 24 -36.06 -15.08 -4.96
C PRO A 24 -35.02 -15.19 -3.86
N GLN A 25 -34.78 -16.41 -3.38
CA GLN A 25 -33.74 -16.67 -2.44
C GLN A 25 -32.47 -16.32 -3.21
N PRO A 26 -31.67 -15.32 -2.76
CA PRO A 26 -30.46 -14.97 -3.48
C PRO A 26 -29.71 -16.28 -3.66
N ALA A 27 -29.38 -16.61 -4.91
CA ALA A 27 -28.66 -17.83 -5.25
C ALA A 27 -27.54 -17.96 -4.21
N LYS A 28 -27.47 -19.11 -3.52
CA LYS A 28 -26.36 -19.37 -2.60
C LYS A 28 -25.10 -19.28 -3.46
N THR A 29 -24.46 -18.13 -3.48
CA THR A 29 -23.18 -17.92 -4.12
C THR A 29 -22.26 -18.83 -3.35
N HIS A 30 -21.92 -19.98 -3.92
CA HIS A 30 -20.86 -20.81 -3.39
C HIS A 30 -19.65 -19.91 -3.30
N ALA A 31 -19.21 -19.62 -2.07
CA ALA A 31 -18.07 -18.74 -1.86
C ALA A 31 -16.90 -19.35 -2.64
N THR A 32 -16.39 -18.63 -3.64
CA THR A 32 -15.22 -19.11 -4.36
C THR A 32 -14.06 -19.11 -3.38
N GLU A 33 -13.25 -20.16 -3.40
CA GLU A 33 -12.07 -20.24 -2.54
C GLU A 33 -11.17 -18.99 -2.73
N VAL A 34 -10.44 -18.64 -1.67
CA VAL A 34 -9.48 -17.53 -1.67
C VAL A 34 -8.09 -18.12 -1.54
N THR A 35 -7.19 -17.75 -2.45
CA THR A 35 -5.77 -18.04 -2.32
C THR A 35 -5.12 -16.90 -1.54
N VAL A 36 -4.33 -17.25 -0.52
CA VAL A 36 -3.55 -16.30 0.27
C VAL A 36 -2.07 -16.60 0.08
N LEU A 37 -1.33 -15.60 -0.40
CA LEU A 37 0.12 -15.63 -0.56
C LEU A 37 0.76 -14.72 0.48
N GLU A 38 1.89 -15.16 1.04
CA GLU A 38 2.63 -14.43 2.07
C GLU A 38 4.15 -14.56 1.87
N GLY A 39 4.86 -13.54 2.33
CA GLY A 39 6.32 -13.49 2.34
C GLY A 39 6.86 -12.30 3.15
N LYS A 40 8.14 -11.98 2.96
CA LYS A 40 8.85 -10.90 3.67
C LYS A 40 9.41 -9.89 2.69
N THR A 41 9.44 -8.62 3.07
CA THR A 41 10.10 -7.52 2.34
C THR A 41 10.26 -6.33 3.28
N MET A 42 11.20 -5.41 3.01
CA MET A 42 11.32 -4.11 3.71
C MET A 42 11.35 -4.20 5.25
N GLY A 43 11.93 -5.26 5.82
CA GLY A 43 11.95 -5.49 7.28
C GLY A 43 10.60 -5.91 7.88
N THR A 44 9.59 -6.16 7.06
CA THR A 44 8.21 -6.52 7.44
C THR A 44 7.69 -7.72 6.61
N PHE A 45 6.38 -7.94 6.62
CA PHE A 45 5.68 -8.98 5.86
C PHE A 45 4.81 -8.38 4.75
N TRP A 46 4.59 -9.15 3.69
CA TRP A 46 3.57 -8.87 2.68
C TRP A 46 2.54 -9.99 2.63
N ARG A 47 1.31 -9.65 2.23
CA ARG A 47 0.21 -10.60 2.03
C ARG A 47 -0.61 -10.20 0.81
N ALA A 48 -0.99 -11.18 -0.01
CA ALA A 48 -1.92 -11.01 -1.12
C ALA A 48 -3.05 -12.03 -1.01
N SER A 49 -4.29 -11.55 -0.85
CA SER A 49 -5.51 -12.35 -0.84
C SER A 49 -6.25 -12.15 -2.16
N ILE A 50 -6.45 -13.22 -2.91
CA ILE A 50 -6.98 -13.20 -4.28
C ILE A 50 -8.00 -14.34 -4.47
N PRO A 51 -8.89 -14.27 -5.49
CA PRO A 51 -9.71 -15.41 -5.90
C PRO A 51 -8.87 -16.66 -6.13
N GLY A 52 -9.45 -17.82 -5.85
CA GLY A 52 -8.79 -19.12 -5.96
C GLY A 52 -8.14 -19.34 -7.32
N ILE A 53 -6.84 -19.65 -7.28
CA ILE A 53 -6.03 -20.02 -8.44
C ILE A 53 -5.37 -21.38 -8.16
N ASP A 54 -5.01 -22.10 -9.22
CA ASP A 54 -4.34 -23.40 -9.09
C ASP A 54 -2.91 -23.26 -8.49
N ALA A 55 -2.38 -24.38 -8.01
CA ALA A 55 -1.10 -24.42 -7.31
C ALA A 55 0.09 -23.94 -8.16
N LYS A 56 0.07 -24.20 -9.47
CA LYS A 56 1.15 -23.77 -10.37
C LYS A 56 1.12 -22.25 -10.53
N ARG A 57 -0.06 -21.70 -10.83
CA ARG A 57 -0.25 -20.24 -10.95
C ARG A 57 0.06 -19.51 -9.63
N SER A 58 -0.29 -20.12 -8.50
CA SER A 58 0.02 -19.61 -7.16
C SER A 58 1.52 -19.49 -6.92
N ALA A 59 2.30 -20.50 -7.28
CA ALA A 59 3.75 -20.48 -7.15
C ALA A 59 4.40 -19.42 -8.06
N GLU A 60 3.99 -19.36 -9.34
CA GLU A 60 4.48 -18.37 -10.30
C GLU A 60 4.17 -16.93 -9.85
N LEU A 61 2.95 -16.69 -9.35
CA LEU A 61 2.56 -15.38 -8.86
C LEU A 61 3.36 -14.98 -7.62
N LYS A 62 3.58 -15.93 -6.69
CA LYS A 62 4.41 -15.67 -5.50
C LYS A 62 5.83 -15.25 -5.87
N GLU A 63 6.44 -15.90 -6.86
CA GLU A 63 7.77 -15.53 -7.35
C GLU A 63 7.78 -14.12 -7.97
N LYS A 64 6.78 -13.78 -8.78
CA LYS A 64 6.63 -12.43 -9.36
C LYS A 64 6.45 -11.35 -8.29
N ILE A 65 5.61 -11.61 -7.29
CA ILE A 65 5.38 -10.70 -6.16
C ILE A 65 6.70 -10.45 -5.42
N GLN A 66 7.43 -11.52 -5.07
CA GLN A 66 8.69 -11.38 -4.35
C GLN A 66 9.72 -10.61 -5.20
N THR A 67 9.84 -10.93 -6.48
CA THR A 67 10.76 -10.26 -7.41
C THR A 67 10.49 -8.75 -7.48
N GLN A 68 9.22 -8.35 -7.59
CA GLN A 68 8.84 -6.94 -7.63
C GLN A 68 9.13 -6.24 -6.30
N LEU A 69 8.77 -6.86 -5.17
CA LEU A 69 8.99 -6.28 -3.85
C LEU A 69 10.48 -6.18 -3.49
N ASP A 70 11.30 -7.13 -3.95
CA ASP A 70 12.76 -7.06 -3.80
C ASP A 70 13.36 -5.91 -4.61
N ALA A 71 12.81 -5.64 -5.81
CA ALA A 71 13.19 -4.50 -6.63
C ALA A 71 12.76 -3.16 -6.02
N ASP A 72 11.54 -3.09 -5.46
CA ASP A 72 11.06 -1.91 -4.75
C ASP A 72 11.89 -1.64 -3.47
N ASP A 73 12.30 -2.69 -2.76
CA ASP A 73 13.22 -2.59 -1.61
C ASP A 73 14.63 -2.15 -2.05
N GLN A 74 15.15 -2.66 -3.18
CA GLN A 74 16.41 -2.16 -3.77
C GLN A 74 16.31 -0.70 -4.25
N LEU A 75 15.13 -0.20 -4.57
CA LEU A 75 14.92 1.18 -4.96
C LEU A 75 14.95 2.11 -3.73
N LEU A 76 14.28 1.73 -2.64
CA LEU A 76 13.87 2.64 -1.57
C LEU A 76 14.61 2.46 -0.23
N SER A 77 15.32 1.35 -0.03
CA SER A 77 15.88 1.02 1.28
C SER A 77 17.01 1.95 1.71
N THR A 78 16.92 2.49 2.93
CA THR A 78 18.05 3.15 3.64
C THR A 78 19.03 2.14 4.24
N TYR A 79 18.63 0.88 4.39
CA TYR A 79 19.47 -0.19 4.95
C TYR A 79 20.40 -0.83 3.91
N LYS A 80 20.08 -0.73 2.61
CA LYS A 80 20.91 -1.23 1.51
C LYS A 80 21.79 -0.11 0.97
N LYS A 81 23.09 -0.16 1.24
CA LYS A 81 24.06 0.88 0.84
C LYS A 81 24.11 1.13 -0.67
N ASP A 82 23.74 0.15 -1.49
CA ASP A 82 23.75 0.24 -2.94
C ASP A 82 22.37 0.50 -3.55
N SER A 83 21.35 0.79 -2.73
CA SER A 83 20.01 1.16 -3.20
C SER A 83 20.03 2.45 -4.02
N ALA A 84 19.01 2.66 -4.84
CA ALA A 84 18.92 3.90 -5.62
C ALA A 84 18.83 5.13 -4.70
N LEU A 85 18.07 5.04 -3.60
CA LEU A 85 17.97 6.08 -2.59
C LEU A 85 19.33 6.36 -1.92
N MET A 86 20.05 5.32 -1.49
CA MET A 86 21.34 5.50 -0.81
C MET A 86 22.40 6.06 -1.74
N ARG A 87 22.40 5.69 -3.03
CA ARG A 87 23.29 6.33 -4.03
C ARG A 87 23.03 7.83 -4.17
N PHE A 88 21.77 8.28 -4.04
CA PHE A 88 21.45 9.71 -4.01
C PHE A 88 21.89 10.37 -2.70
N ASN A 89 21.66 9.73 -1.56
CA ASN A 89 22.09 10.24 -0.25
C ASN A 89 23.62 10.38 -0.16
N ASP A 90 24.37 9.37 -0.61
CA ASP A 90 25.83 9.32 -0.58
C ASP A 90 26.49 10.29 -1.58
N SER A 91 25.74 10.76 -2.58
CA SER A 91 26.25 11.70 -3.59
C SER A 91 26.36 13.11 -3.02
N GLN A 92 27.51 13.75 -3.19
CA GLN A 92 27.71 15.16 -2.84
C GLN A 92 27.34 16.14 -3.98
N SER A 93 26.75 15.63 -5.06
CA SER A 93 26.31 16.44 -6.21
C SER A 93 25.10 17.29 -5.86
N LEU A 94 25.14 18.56 -6.26
CA LEU A 94 23.99 19.49 -6.26
C LEU A 94 23.32 19.60 -7.64
N SER A 95 23.88 18.94 -8.65
CA SER A 95 23.30 18.84 -9.99
C SER A 95 22.14 17.84 -9.99
N PRO A 96 21.18 17.95 -10.94
CA PRO A 96 20.12 16.97 -11.13
C PRO A 96 20.65 15.54 -11.18
N TRP A 97 20.12 14.68 -10.31
CA TRP A 97 20.49 13.28 -10.16
C TRP A 97 19.42 12.39 -10.79
N PRO A 98 19.77 11.55 -11.79
CA PRO A 98 18.80 10.74 -12.51
C PRO A 98 18.16 9.68 -11.62
N VAL A 99 16.83 9.56 -11.70
CA VAL A 99 16.05 8.57 -10.96
C VAL A 99 14.97 7.95 -11.84
N SER A 100 14.34 6.87 -11.35
CA SER A 100 13.17 6.28 -11.99
C SER A 100 11.92 7.16 -11.83
N GLU A 101 10.91 6.94 -12.68
CA GLU A 101 9.59 7.55 -12.54
C GLU A 101 8.97 7.28 -11.18
N ALA A 102 9.06 6.03 -10.70
CA ALA A 102 8.59 5.65 -9.37
C ALA A 102 9.21 6.50 -8.26
N MET A 103 10.53 6.68 -8.27
CA MET A 103 11.22 7.50 -7.27
C MET A 103 10.76 8.96 -7.35
N ALA A 104 10.66 9.52 -8.55
CA ALA A 104 10.18 10.89 -8.76
C ALA A 104 8.75 11.10 -8.24
N ASP A 105 7.85 10.15 -8.48
CA ASP A 105 6.46 10.20 -8.02
C ASP A 105 6.33 10.06 -6.50
N ILE A 106 7.10 9.14 -5.89
CA ILE A 106 7.15 8.95 -4.44
C ILE A 106 7.61 10.25 -3.76
N VAL A 107 8.72 10.83 -4.22
CA VAL A 107 9.26 12.06 -3.65
C VAL A 107 8.32 13.23 -3.91
N THR A 108 7.75 13.35 -5.11
CA THR A 108 6.75 14.40 -5.43
C THR A 108 5.57 14.35 -4.48
N THR A 109 5.03 13.16 -4.23
CA THR A 109 3.89 12.96 -3.31
C THR A 109 4.29 13.29 -1.88
N SER A 110 5.47 12.85 -1.46
CA SER A 110 6.01 13.11 -0.11
C SER A 110 6.20 14.60 0.15
N LEU A 111 6.81 15.34 -0.78
CA LEU A 111 6.98 16.80 -0.68
C LEU A 111 5.62 17.52 -0.58
N ARG A 112 4.63 17.09 -1.38
CA ARG A 112 3.27 17.65 -1.32
C ARG A 112 2.57 17.37 0.00
N ILE A 113 2.68 16.15 0.54
CA ILE A 113 2.09 15.79 1.84
C ILE A 113 2.80 16.56 2.96
N GLY A 114 4.13 16.67 2.91
CA GLY A 114 4.90 17.45 3.87
C GLY A 114 4.48 18.91 3.90
N ALA A 115 4.31 19.53 2.72
CA ALA A 115 3.78 20.89 2.63
C ALA A 115 2.35 21.02 3.19
N LYS A 116 1.47 20.03 2.95
CA LYS A 116 0.09 20.04 3.46
C LYS A 116 -0.05 19.74 4.95
N THR A 117 1.01 19.26 5.58
CA THR A 117 1.08 18.93 7.00
C THR A 117 2.00 19.89 7.76
N ASP A 118 2.29 21.07 7.17
CA ASP A 118 3.16 22.10 7.74
C ASP A 118 4.53 21.56 8.18
N GLY A 119 5.08 20.60 7.42
CA GLY A 119 6.36 19.95 7.70
C GLY A 119 6.30 18.80 8.71
N ALA A 120 5.13 18.42 9.20
CA ALA A 120 5.02 17.30 10.14
C ALA A 120 5.42 15.95 9.51
N MET A 121 5.12 15.77 8.21
CA MET A 121 5.66 14.67 7.42
C MET A 121 6.87 15.16 6.63
N ASP A 122 8.08 14.83 7.08
CA ASP A 122 9.33 15.26 6.45
C ASP A 122 10.23 14.07 6.09
N ILE A 123 10.41 13.81 4.79
CA ILE A 123 11.29 12.74 4.28
C ILE A 123 12.78 13.08 4.39
N THR A 124 13.15 14.28 4.83
CA THR A 124 14.55 14.69 5.02
C THR A 124 15.00 14.60 6.48
N VAL A 125 14.13 14.08 7.36
CA VAL A 125 14.39 13.91 8.81
C VAL A 125 15.39 12.79 9.12
N GLY A 126 15.92 12.10 8.10
CA GLY A 126 16.86 10.99 8.25
C GLY A 126 18.06 11.24 9.17
N PRO A 127 18.73 12.42 9.16
CA PRO A 127 19.81 12.71 10.10
C PRO A 127 19.37 12.63 11.57
N LEU A 128 18.15 13.04 11.88
CA LEU A 128 17.57 12.91 13.22
C LEU A 128 17.17 11.47 13.52
N VAL A 129 16.57 10.76 12.57
CA VAL A 129 16.23 9.32 12.71
C VAL A 129 17.47 8.51 13.06
N ASN A 130 18.59 8.77 12.39
CA ASN A 130 19.87 8.13 12.65
C ASN A 130 20.47 8.54 14.00
N LEU A 131 20.43 9.83 14.35
CA LEU A 131 20.90 10.34 15.64
C LEU A 131 20.22 9.64 16.83
N TRP A 132 18.93 9.31 16.69
CA TRP A 132 18.14 8.60 17.70
C TRP A 132 18.24 7.07 17.61
N GLY A 133 18.96 6.52 16.63
CA GLY A 133 19.16 5.08 16.46
C GLY A 133 17.96 4.32 15.91
N PHE A 134 17.06 5.00 15.20
CA PHE A 134 15.92 4.36 14.54
C PHE A 134 16.22 3.93 13.10
N GLY A 135 17.28 4.47 12.51
CA GLY A 135 17.74 4.12 11.16
C GLY A 135 18.78 2.99 11.12
N PRO A 136 19.55 2.89 10.03
CA PRO A 136 20.60 1.88 9.88
C PRO A 136 21.87 2.15 10.71
N GLU A 137 22.00 3.35 11.28
CA GLU A 137 23.12 3.71 12.16
C GLU A 137 23.01 3.04 13.53
N GLN A 138 24.14 2.92 14.23
CA GLN A 138 24.18 2.24 15.53
C GLN A 138 23.34 2.96 16.58
N GLN A 139 22.66 2.19 17.42
CA GLN A 139 21.86 2.73 18.50
C GLN A 139 22.73 3.54 19.47
N PRO A 140 22.37 4.79 19.77
CA PRO A 140 23.18 5.63 20.63
C PRO A 140 23.14 5.10 22.07
N VAL A 141 24.29 5.15 22.74
CA VAL A 141 24.43 4.72 24.15
C VAL A 141 23.93 5.78 25.13
N GLN A 142 23.74 7.02 24.67
CA GLN A 142 23.32 8.16 25.46
C GLN A 142 22.28 8.97 24.67
N ILE A 143 21.39 9.65 25.38
CA ILE A 143 20.43 10.57 24.77
C ILE A 143 21.21 11.72 24.11
N PRO A 144 20.92 12.08 22.84
CA PRO A 144 21.59 13.19 22.17
C PRO A 144 21.43 14.52 22.92
N SER A 145 22.48 15.35 22.93
CA SER A 145 22.41 16.70 23.47
C SER A 145 21.60 17.63 22.56
N GLN A 146 21.12 18.75 23.10
CA GLN A 146 20.38 19.74 22.31
C GLN A 146 21.22 20.30 21.16
N GLU A 147 22.53 20.50 21.39
CA GLU A 147 23.46 20.95 20.35
C GLU A 147 23.60 19.93 19.22
N GLN A 148 23.61 18.63 19.54
CA GLN A 148 23.63 17.56 18.53
C GLN A 148 22.32 17.53 17.73
N ILE A 149 21.19 17.71 18.41
CA ILE A 149 19.87 17.78 17.77
C ILE A 149 19.79 18.97 16.81
N ASP A 150 20.21 20.16 17.24
CA ASP A 150 20.17 21.35 16.41
C ASP A 150 21.15 21.28 15.23
N ALA A 151 22.32 20.65 15.41
CA ALA A 151 23.25 20.37 14.33
C ALA A 151 22.66 19.42 13.27
N MET A 152 21.90 18.40 13.68
CA MET A 152 21.21 17.52 12.72
C MET A 152 20.01 18.20 12.06
N LYS A 153 19.23 19.00 12.80
CA LYS A 153 18.11 19.79 12.23
C LYS A 153 18.57 20.76 11.13
N ALA A 154 19.77 21.33 11.27
CA ALA A 154 20.36 22.19 10.23
C ALA A 154 20.65 21.44 8.91
N LYS A 155 20.61 20.09 8.92
CA LYS A 155 20.75 19.23 7.75
C LYS A 155 19.41 18.70 7.20
N THR A 156 18.29 19.23 7.70
CA THR A 156 16.94 18.79 7.33
C THR A 156 16.15 19.94 6.71
N GLY A 157 15.13 19.61 5.92
CA GLY A 157 14.14 20.53 5.41
C GLY A 157 13.67 20.15 4.00
N LEU A 158 12.36 20.00 3.83
CA LEU A 158 11.73 19.71 2.54
C LEU A 158 12.09 20.69 1.43
N GLN A 159 12.36 21.96 1.76
CA GLN A 159 12.78 22.98 0.80
C GLN A 159 14.11 22.66 0.08
N HIS A 160 14.92 21.78 0.67
CA HIS A 160 16.22 21.40 0.12
C HIS A 160 16.15 20.31 -0.96
N LEU A 161 14.95 19.81 -1.28
CA LEU A 161 14.75 18.73 -2.24
C LEU A 161 13.73 19.13 -3.32
N THR A 162 14.11 18.94 -4.58
CA THR A 162 13.28 19.23 -5.75
C THR A 162 13.19 18.02 -6.66
N VAL A 163 12.02 17.81 -7.27
CA VAL A 163 11.82 16.82 -8.35
C VAL A 163 11.73 17.56 -9.68
N ILE A 164 12.48 17.08 -10.68
CA ILE A 164 12.45 17.62 -12.03
C ILE A 164 11.92 16.52 -12.95
N ASN A 165 10.76 16.77 -13.56
CA ASN A 165 10.16 15.85 -14.51
C ASN A 165 10.36 16.30 -15.96
N GLN A 166 10.85 15.40 -16.81
CA GLN A 166 10.99 15.59 -18.25
C GLN A 166 10.36 14.41 -19.01
N SER A 167 10.17 14.54 -20.32
CA SER A 167 9.42 13.57 -21.15
C SER A 167 9.88 12.12 -21.01
N HIS A 168 11.19 11.90 -20.82
CA HIS A 168 11.81 10.57 -20.77
C HIS A 168 12.82 10.40 -19.63
N HIS A 169 13.02 11.43 -18.80
CA HIS A 169 14.02 11.44 -17.74
C HIS A 169 13.47 12.16 -16.53
N GLN A 170 13.64 11.56 -15.36
CA GLN A 170 13.26 12.15 -14.09
C GLN A 170 14.50 12.34 -13.22
N TYR A 171 14.51 13.40 -12.43
CA TYR A 171 15.64 13.74 -11.58
C TYR A 171 15.18 14.17 -10.20
N LEU A 172 16.01 13.86 -9.20
CA LEU A 172 16.00 14.54 -7.91
C LEU A 172 17.13 15.56 -7.88
N GLN A 173 16.92 16.69 -7.23
CA GLN A 173 17.97 17.67 -7.01
C GLN A 173 17.93 18.12 -5.54
N LYS A 174 19.10 18.17 -4.92
CA LYS A 174 19.31 18.75 -3.59
C LYS A 174 20.20 19.98 -3.68
N ASP A 175 19.97 20.96 -2.82
CA ASP A 175 20.81 22.17 -2.68
C ASP A 175 21.73 22.11 -1.44
N LEU A 176 21.60 21.06 -0.63
CA LEU A 176 22.43 20.76 0.53
C LEU A 176 23.14 19.40 0.32
N PRO A 177 24.48 19.33 0.27
CA PRO A 177 25.20 18.08 -0.05
C PRO A 177 24.87 16.94 0.93
N ASP A 178 24.88 17.25 2.22
CA ASP A 178 24.62 16.30 3.31
C ASP A 178 23.12 16.03 3.55
N LEU A 179 22.22 16.47 2.65
CA LEU A 179 20.80 16.14 2.77
C LEU A 179 20.62 14.62 2.67
N TYR A 180 19.92 14.06 3.66
CA TYR A 180 19.64 12.64 3.73
C TYR A 180 18.14 12.41 3.65
N VAL A 181 17.72 11.70 2.60
CA VAL A 181 16.31 11.35 2.37
C VAL A 181 16.03 9.96 2.92
N ASP A 182 14.97 9.86 3.73
CA ASP A 182 14.42 8.63 4.27
C ASP A 182 12.95 8.48 3.81
N LEU A 183 12.68 7.38 3.10
CA LEU A 183 11.36 7.05 2.54
C LEU A 183 10.67 5.93 3.32
N SER A 184 11.17 5.54 4.50
CA SER A 184 10.61 4.45 5.32
C SER A 184 9.13 4.63 5.65
N THR A 185 8.67 5.86 5.86
CA THR A 185 7.26 6.18 6.19
C THR A 185 6.31 6.08 5.00
N VAL A 186 6.82 6.01 3.76
CA VAL A 186 6.01 5.99 2.53
C VAL A 186 6.27 4.77 1.64
N GLY A 187 7.38 4.06 1.84
CA GLY A 187 7.81 2.94 1.01
C GLY A 187 6.81 1.78 1.00
N GLU A 188 6.28 1.41 2.16
CA GLU A 188 5.26 0.35 2.27
C GLU A 188 3.98 0.70 1.50
N GLY A 189 3.57 1.98 1.53
CA GLY A 189 2.41 2.48 0.78
C GLY A 189 2.60 2.33 -0.72
N TYR A 190 3.74 2.78 -1.25
CA TYR A 190 4.09 2.59 -2.65
C TYR A 190 4.15 1.11 -3.04
N ALA A 191 4.76 0.26 -2.22
CA ALA A 191 4.89 -1.17 -2.49
C ALA A 191 3.52 -1.86 -2.55
N ALA A 192 2.57 -1.49 -1.67
CA ALA A 192 1.20 -2.01 -1.71
C ALA A 192 0.46 -1.56 -2.99
N ASP A 193 0.62 -0.30 -3.41
CA ASP A 193 0.04 0.22 -4.66
C ASP A 193 0.64 -0.44 -5.90
N HIS A 194 1.95 -0.66 -5.90
CA HIS A 194 2.66 -1.34 -6.98
C HIS A 194 2.25 -2.82 -7.07
N LEU A 195 2.05 -3.46 -5.92
CA LEU A 195 1.54 -4.83 -5.84
C LEU A 195 0.10 -4.93 -6.35
N ALA A 196 -0.75 -3.94 -6.07
CA ALA A 196 -2.09 -3.86 -6.66
C ALA A 196 -2.04 -3.74 -8.19
N ARG A 197 -1.12 -2.93 -8.74
CA ARG A 197 -0.90 -2.85 -10.20
C ARG A 197 -0.44 -4.19 -10.79
N LEU A 198 0.43 -4.93 -10.08
CA LEU A 198 0.84 -6.28 -10.50
C LEU A 198 -0.35 -7.23 -10.57
N MET A 199 -1.28 -7.17 -9.61
CA MET A 199 -2.49 -8.01 -9.65
C MET A 199 -3.30 -7.76 -10.92
N GLU A 200 -3.50 -6.48 -11.28
CA GLU A 200 -4.21 -6.12 -12.53
C GLU A 200 -3.48 -6.60 -13.78
N GLN A 201 -2.15 -6.46 -13.82
CA GLN A 201 -1.31 -6.95 -14.92
C GLN A 201 -1.38 -8.48 -15.08
N GLU A 202 -1.53 -9.20 -13.97
CA GLU A 202 -1.69 -10.66 -13.94
C GLU A 202 -3.15 -11.12 -14.16
N GLY A 203 -4.05 -10.19 -14.52
CA GLY A 203 -5.46 -10.46 -14.84
C GLY A 203 -6.36 -10.63 -13.61
N ILE A 204 -5.90 -10.23 -12.42
CA ILE A 204 -6.61 -10.38 -11.15
C ILE A 204 -7.25 -9.02 -10.80
N SER A 205 -8.55 -8.90 -11.04
CA SER A 205 -9.32 -7.65 -10.79
C SER A 205 -9.99 -7.56 -9.42
N ARG A 206 -9.82 -8.60 -8.58
CA ARG A 206 -10.31 -8.65 -7.20
C ARG A 206 -9.18 -9.08 -6.29
N TYR A 207 -8.81 -8.24 -5.33
CA TYR A 207 -7.71 -8.53 -4.41
C TYR A 207 -7.77 -7.67 -3.16
N LEU A 208 -7.11 -8.16 -2.11
CA LEU A 208 -6.63 -7.38 -0.98
C LEU A 208 -5.13 -7.66 -0.84
N VAL A 209 -4.31 -6.64 -1.04
CA VAL A 209 -2.85 -6.72 -0.91
C VAL A 209 -2.39 -5.83 0.23
N SER A 210 -1.31 -6.24 0.91
CA SER A 210 -0.71 -5.47 1.99
C SER A 210 0.80 -5.66 2.06
N VAL A 211 1.50 -4.59 2.43
CA VAL A 211 2.92 -4.58 2.82
C VAL A 211 3.00 -3.84 4.14
N GLY A 212 3.46 -4.52 5.19
CA GLY A 212 3.45 -3.98 6.55
C GLY A 212 2.05 -3.49 6.97
N GLY A 213 1.95 -2.20 7.30
CA GLY A 213 0.69 -1.57 7.69
C GLY A 213 -0.14 -1.01 6.52
N ALA A 214 0.43 -0.93 5.32
CA ALA A 214 -0.24 -0.37 4.14
C ALA A 214 -1.03 -1.45 3.40
N LEU A 215 -2.27 -1.12 2.99
CA LEU A 215 -3.16 -2.02 2.26
C LEU A 215 -3.77 -1.33 1.04
N ASN A 216 -3.96 -2.09 -0.04
CA ASN A 216 -4.73 -1.69 -1.20
C ASN A 216 -5.71 -2.82 -1.58
N SER A 217 -6.93 -2.47 -1.99
CA SER A 217 -7.93 -3.48 -2.37
C SER A 217 -8.81 -3.02 -3.50
N ARG A 218 -9.26 -3.98 -4.32
CA ARG A 218 -10.25 -3.77 -5.37
C ARG A 218 -11.22 -4.95 -5.44
N GLY A 219 -12.46 -4.66 -5.79
CA GLY A 219 -13.51 -5.67 -5.97
C GLY A 219 -14.00 -6.29 -4.66
N MET A 220 -14.65 -7.45 -4.80
CA MET A 220 -15.22 -8.21 -3.69
C MET A 220 -14.43 -9.48 -3.43
N ASN A 221 -14.51 -10.00 -2.21
CA ASN A 221 -13.95 -11.29 -1.82
C ASN A 221 -14.74 -12.47 -2.44
N GLY A 222 -14.31 -13.70 -2.14
CA GLY A 222 -14.93 -14.92 -2.67
C GLY A 222 -16.41 -15.11 -2.32
N ALA A 223 -16.92 -14.42 -1.30
CA ALA A 223 -18.33 -14.41 -0.91
C ALA A 223 -19.12 -13.24 -1.53
N GLY A 224 -18.52 -12.47 -2.44
CA GLY A 224 -19.15 -11.28 -3.04
C GLY A 224 -19.31 -10.11 -2.07
N GLN A 225 -18.57 -10.09 -0.97
CA GLN A 225 -18.57 -9.02 0.04
C GLN A 225 -17.31 -8.15 -0.08
N PRO A 226 -17.33 -6.91 0.43
CA PRO A 226 -16.11 -6.11 0.55
C PRO A 226 -15.03 -6.88 1.32
N TRP A 227 -13.76 -6.66 0.93
CA TRP A 227 -12.63 -7.19 1.67
C TRP A 227 -12.64 -6.68 3.12
N ARG A 228 -12.42 -7.59 4.07
CA ARG A 228 -12.47 -7.24 5.49
C ARG A 228 -11.15 -6.58 5.90
N VAL A 229 -11.22 -5.29 6.24
CA VAL A 229 -10.12 -4.51 6.82
C VAL A 229 -10.58 -4.02 8.19
N ALA A 230 -9.86 -4.40 9.25
CA ALA A 230 -10.20 -4.05 10.63
C ALA A 230 -9.27 -2.96 11.17
N ILE A 231 -9.83 -2.02 11.94
CA ILE A 231 -9.06 -0.97 12.63
C ILE A 231 -8.96 -1.34 14.10
N GLN A 232 -7.74 -1.37 14.63
CA GLN A 232 -7.52 -1.64 16.05
C GLN A 232 -7.99 -0.46 16.90
N LYS A 233 -8.62 -0.75 18.04
CA LYS A 233 -9.00 0.24 19.04
C LYS A 233 -8.11 0.03 20.28
N PRO A 234 -7.23 0.99 20.62
CA PRO A 234 -6.47 0.92 21.86
C PRO A 234 -7.41 0.83 23.06
N THR A 235 -7.12 -0.06 24.00
CA THR A 235 -7.84 -0.21 25.28
C THR A 235 -7.27 0.68 26.35
#